data_AF-A0A229I8W0-F1
#
_entry.id   AF-A0A229I8W0-F1
#
_cell.length_a   1.000
_cell.length_b   1.000
_cell.length_c   1.000
_cell.angle_alpha   90.00
_cell.angle_beta   90.00
_cell.angle_gamma   90.00
#
_symmetry.space_group_name_H-M   'P 1'
#
loop_
_entity.id
_entity.type
_entity.pdbx_description
1 polymer ?
#
loop_
_entity_poly.entity_id
_entity_poly.type
_entity_poly.pdbx_seq_one_letter_code
_entity_poly.pdbx_strand_id
1 'polypeptide(L)'
;MAKYNIQPKKEKSARYQTLLSEETKDRLRDEIIRLIVTERKYKDPEYNSKKLAEDLSTNSRYISAVCATRFHKNYSELVNDYRVNDAMSLLTDKRYAKMSVEDISEMAGFSTRQSFYANFYKRLGITPRQYRLEHSQHK
;
A
#
# COMPACT_ATOMS: atom_id res chain seq x y z
N MET A 1 -23.43 -11.41 1.49
CA MET A 1 -22.37 -12.38 1.13
C MET A 1 -21.03 -11.66 1.14
N ALA A 2 -20.21 -11.85 2.17
CA ALA A 2 -18.88 -11.25 2.24
C ALA A 2 -17.95 -11.93 1.24
N LYS A 3 -17.78 -11.33 0.05
CA LYS A 3 -17.00 -11.88 -1.08
C LYS A 3 -15.47 -11.86 -0.87
N TYR A 4 -14.98 -11.37 0.26
CA TYR A 4 -13.55 -11.15 0.50
C TYR A 4 -13.11 -11.84 1.78
N ASN A 5 -12.24 -12.85 1.62
CA ASN A 5 -11.72 -13.69 2.70
C ASN A 5 -10.64 -12.92 3.49
N ILE A 6 -11.07 -12.08 4.43
CA ILE A 6 -10.16 -11.29 5.28
C ILE A 6 -9.75 -12.18 6.47
N GLN A 7 -8.60 -12.84 6.36
CA GLN A 7 -8.05 -13.57 7.49
C GLN A 7 -7.38 -12.62 8.49
N PRO A 8 -7.65 -12.74 9.81
CA PRO A 8 -6.91 -12.01 10.83
C PRO A 8 -5.46 -12.50 10.89
N LYS A 9 -4.50 -11.57 10.86
CA LYS A 9 -3.07 -11.88 10.82
C LYS A 9 -2.55 -12.18 12.23
N LYS A 10 -2.05 -13.40 12.47
CA LYS A 10 -1.35 -13.78 13.71
C LYS A 10 -0.09 -12.92 13.90
N GLU A 11 -0.03 -12.19 15.01
CA GLU A 11 1.18 -11.50 15.46
C GLU A 11 2.20 -12.53 15.97
N LYS A 12 3.39 -12.55 15.36
CA LYS A 12 4.57 -13.21 15.92
C LYS A 12 5.64 -12.15 16.17
N SER A 13 5.59 -11.48 17.33
CA SER A 13 6.60 -10.52 17.79
C SER A 13 7.81 -11.24 18.40
N ALA A 14 8.54 -12.02 17.60
CA ALA A 14 9.69 -12.77 18.10
C ALA A 14 10.97 -11.92 18.05
N ARG A 15 11.41 -11.38 19.20
CA ARG A 15 12.79 -10.92 19.56
C ARG A 15 13.46 -9.78 18.78
N TYR A 16 13.07 -9.43 17.55
CA TYR A 16 13.77 -8.40 16.76
C TYR A 16 13.29 -6.96 16.99
N GLN A 17 12.06 -6.78 17.49
CA GLN A 17 11.52 -5.45 17.82
C GLN A 17 12.31 -4.76 18.95
N THR A 18 12.96 -5.54 19.80
CA THR A 18 13.83 -5.10 20.91
C THR A 18 15.30 -4.90 20.51
N LEU A 19 15.72 -5.29 19.30
CA LEU A 19 17.11 -5.15 18.84
C LEU A 19 17.40 -3.82 18.13
N LEU A 20 16.36 -3.07 17.76
CA LEU A 20 16.48 -1.78 17.09
C LEU A 20 16.30 -0.65 18.11
N SER A 21 17.25 0.28 18.17
CA SER A 21 17.05 1.53 18.91
C SER A 21 15.87 2.31 18.33
N GLU A 22 15.17 3.09 19.16
CA GLU A 22 14.06 3.93 18.71
C GLU A 22 14.51 4.92 17.62
N GLU A 23 15.70 5.49 17.76
CA GLU A 23 16.33 6.34 16.75
C GLU A 23 16.52 5.63 15.40
N THR A 24 16.98 4.36 15.41
CA THR A 24 17.13 3.59 14.17
C THR A 24 15.77 3.31 13.54
N LYS A 25 14.73 3.05 14.34
CA LYS A 25 13.37 2.86 13.83
C LYS A 25 12.84 4.11 13.17
N ASP A 26 13.07 5.28 13.76
CA ASP A 26 12.60 6.56 13.22
C ASP A 26 13.36 6.94 11.95
N ARG A 27 14.69 6.76 11.91
CA ARG A 27 15.48 6.94 10.69
C ARG A 27 14.99 6.04 9.56
N LEU A 28 14.78 4.74 9.83
CA LEU A 28 14.27 3.80 8.84
C LEU A 28 12.84 4.14 8.42
N ARG A 29 11.98 4.60 9.33
CA ARG A 29 10.62 5.06 9.00
C ARG A 29 10.67 6.18 7.96
N ASP A 30 11.53 7.17 8.17
CA ASP A 30 11.62 8.34 7.29
C ASP A 30 12.17 7.95 5.91
N GLU A 31 13.18 7.08 5.88
CA GLU A 31 13.71 6.52 4.63
C GLU A 31 12.69 5.65 3.87
N ILE A 32 11.91 4.84 4.59
CA ILE A 32 10.81 4.05 3.99
C ILE A 32 9.79 4.99 3.36
N ILE A 33 9.38 6.06 4.04
CA ILE A 33 8.45 7.05 3.48
C ILE A 33 9.05 7.74 2.26
N ARG A 34 10.33 8.13 2.31
CA ARG A 34 11.03 8.76 1.19
C ARG A 34 10.99 7.89 -0.05
N LEU A 35 11.39 6.61 0.05
CA LEU A 35 11.39 5.69 -1.09
C LEU A 35 9.97 5.36 -1.57
N ILE A 36 9.08 5.00 -0.64
CA ILE A 36 7.74 4.56 -1.01
C ILE A 36 6.92 5.72 -1.57
N VAL A 37 6.83 6.84 -0.85
CA VAL A 37 5.90 7.94 -1.14
C VAL A 37 6.55 8.99 -2.04
N THR A 38 7.69 9.54 -1.64
CA THR A 38 8.32 10.65 -2.35
C THR A 38 8.86 10.19 -3.71
N GLU A 39 9.56 9.06 -3.76
CA GLU A 39 10.04 8.47 -5.02
C GLU A 39 8.99 7.60 -5.71
N ARG A 40 7.79 7.48 -5.13
CA ARG A 40 6.64 6.74 -5.69
C ARG A 40 6.97 5.28 -6.05
N LYS A 41 7.89 4.64 -5.33
CA LYS A 41 8.23 3.22 -5.53
C LYS A 41 7.02 2.31 -5.30
N TYR A 42 5.98 2.78 -4.58
CA TYR A 42 4.70 2.07 -4.49
C TYR A 42 4.09 1.77 -5.88
N LYS A 43 4.38 2.56 -6.93
CA LYS A 43 3.83 2.32 -8.28
C LYS A 43 4.47 1.13 -8.99
N ASP A 44 5.66 0.69 -8.59
CA ASP A 44 6.29 -0.49 -9.16
C ASP A 44 5.69 -1.76 -8.51
N PRO A 45 4.96 -2.61 -9.26
CA PRO A 45 4.36 -3.83 -8.71
C PRO A 45 5.41 -4.81 -8.18
N GLU A 46 6.63 -4.78 -8.72
CA GLU A 46 7.74 -5.64 -8.33
C GLU A 46 8.55 -5.07 -7.17
N TYR A 47 8.20 -3.89 -6.66
CA TYR A 47 8.88 -3.27 -5.52
C TYR A 47 8.35 -3.82 -4.19
N ASN A 48 9.05 -4.86 -3.71
CA ASN A 48 8.71 -5.58 -2.48
C ASN A 48 9.65 -5.23 -1.31
N SER A 49 9.33 -5.75 -0.12
CA SER A 49 10.11 -5.48 1.10
C SER A 49 11.57 -5.95 1.05
N LYS A 50 11.91 -6.89 0.16
CA LYS A 50 13.30 -7.32 -0.08
C LYS A 50 14.06 -6.24 -0.83
N LYS A 51 13.51 -5.72 -1.94
CA LYS A 51 14.12 -4.60 -2.69
C LYS A 51 14.26 -3.35 -1.81
N LEU A 52 13.25 -3.03 -1.01
CA LEU A 52 13.35 -1.94 -0.03
C LEU A 52 14.48 -2.15 0.98
N ALA A 53 14.66 -3.38 1.46
CA ALA A 53 15.76 -3.68 2.37
C ALA A 53 17.13 -3.54 1.71
N GLU A 54 17.25 -3.95 0.44
CA GLU A 54 18.46 -3.77 -0.37
C GLU A 54 18.77 -2.27 -0.57
N ASP A 55 17.79 -1.48 -1.00
CA ASP A 55 17.94 -0.03 -1.22
C ASP A 55 18.32 0.72 0.07
N LEU A 56 17.85 0.25 1.22
CA LEU A 56 18.17 0.82 2.54
C LEU A 56 19.39 0.19 3.22
N SER A 57 20.11 -0.70 2.53
CA SER A 57 21.26 -1.44 3.08
C SER A 57 20.96 -2.09 4.44
N THR A 58 19.79 -2.70 4.55
CA THR A 58 19.28 -3.33 5.77
C THR A 58 18.73 -4.73 5.48
N ASN A 59 17.92 -5.29 6.39
CA ASN A 59 17.27 -6.57 6.20
C ASN A 59 15.74 -6.47 6.28
N SER A 60 15.05 -7.42 5.64
CA SER A 60 13.59 -7.46 5.59
C SER A 60 12.92 -7.61 6.97
N ARG A 61 13.63 -8.14 7.98
CA ARG A 61 13.12 -8.21 9.36
C ARG A 61 13.05 -6.83 9.99
N TYR A 62 14.03 -5.96 9.74
CA TYR A 62 14.03 -4.58 10.22
C TYR A 62 12.93 -3.77 9.56
N ILE A 63 12.76 -3.90 8.23
CA ILE A 63 11.61 -3.31 7.53
C ILE A 63 10.30 -3.77 8.15
N SER A 64 10.14 -5.08 8.38
CA SER A 64 8.91 -5.62 9.00
C SER A 64 8.68 -5.10 10.41
N ALA A 65 9.75 -4.97 11.22
CA ALA A 65 9.68 -4.43 12.57
C ALA A 65 9.28 -2.94 12.57
N VAL A 66 9.86 -2.13 11.69
CA VAL A 66 9.52 -0.71 11.56
C VAL A 66 8.09 -0.55 11.02
N CYS A 67 7.69 -1.31 9.99
CA CYS A 67 6.31 -1.37 9.50
C CYS A 67 5.32 -1.65 10.65
N ALA A 68 5.57 -2.69 11.45
CA ALA A 68 4.69 -3.06 12.54
C ALA A 68 4.66 -2.02 13.68
N THR A 69 5.80 -1.44 14.04
CA THR A 69 5.92 -0.57 15.22
C THR A 69 5.64 0.91 14.95
N ARG A 70 5.94 1.42 13.76
CA ARG A 70 5.78 2.83 13.39
C ARG A 70 4.58 3.09 12.49
N PHE A 71 4.18 2.12 11.68
CA PHE A 71 3.05 2.26 10.76
C PHE A 71 1.85 1.41 11.15
N HIS A 72 1.98 0.55 12.18
CA HIS A 72 0.96 -0.41 12.61
C HIS A 72 0.40 -1.26 11.47
N LYS A 73 1.24 -1.55 10.48
CA LYS A 73 0.90 -2.23 9.24
C LYS A 73 2.02 -3.16 8.84
N ASN A 74 1.73 -4.14 8.00
CA ASN A 74 2.83 -4.79 7.27
C ASN A 74 3.20 -3.97 6.02
N TYR A 75 4.35 -4.29 5.41
CA TYR A 75 4.83 -3.59 4.22
C TYR A 75 3.79 -3.55 3.09
N SER A 76 3.14 -4.67 2.78
CA SER A 76 2.14 -4.73 1.71
C SER A 76 0.91 -3.87 2.02
N GLU A 77 0.46 -3.82 3.27
CA GLU A 77 -0.63 -2.93 3.69
C GLU A 77 -0.23 -1.47 3.54
N LEU A 78 0.97 -1.09 4.00
CA LEU A 78 1.51 0.25 3.85
C LEU A 78 1.51 0.69 2.37
N VAL A 79 2.08 -0.13 1.49
CA VAL A 79 2.14 0.16 0.04
C VAL A 79 0.75 0.22 -0.56
N ASN A 80 -0.11 -0.76 -0.27
CA ASN A 80 -1.45 -0.81 -0.85
C ASN A 80 -2.32 0.38 -0.44
N ASP A 81 -2.12 0.96 0.75
CA ASP A 81 -2.82 2.18 1.13
C ASP A 81 -2.42 3.35 0.22
N TYR A 82 -1.13 3.53 -0.09
CA TYR A 82 -0.70 4.56 -1.04
C TYR A 82 -1.24 4.28 -2.45
N ARG A 83 -1.21 3.02 -2.90
CA ARG A 83 -1.79 2.63 -4.20
C ARG A 83 -3.29 2.93 -4.27
N VAL A 84 -4.05 2.63 -3.22
CA VAL A 84 -5.50 2.94 -3.18
C VAL A 84 -5.74 4.45 -3.20
N ASN A 85 -4.95 5.25 -2.47
CA ASN A 85 -5.06 6.72 -2.50
C ASN A 85 -4.84 7.29 -3.91
N ASP A 86 -3.80 6.80 -4.58
CA ASP A 86 -3.49 7.21 -5.94
C ASP A 86 -4.62 6.80 -6.90
N ALA A 87 -5.10 5.56 -6.80
CA ALA A 87 -6.23 5.06 -7.58
C ALA A 87 -7.49 5.91 -7.37
N MET A 88 -7.83 6.32 -6.15
CA MET A 88 -8.97 7.21 -5.88
C MET A 88 -8.86 8.54 -6.66
N SER A 89 -7.65 9.12 -6.66
CA SER A 89 -7.36 10.35 -7.39
C SER A 89 -7.51 10.15 -8.89
N LEU A 90 -6.95 9.06 -9.42
CA LEU A 90 -7.04 8.70 -10.84
C LEU A 90 -8.49 8.39 -11.28
N LEU A 91 -9.28 7.73 -10.43
CA LEU A 91 -10.67 7.37 -10.73
C LEU A 91 -11.59 8.57 -10.87
N THR A 92 -11.26 9.71 -10.25
CA THR A 92 -12.11 10.92 -10.19
C THR A 92 -11.59 12.06 -11.07
N ASP A 93 -10.40 11.89 -11.65
CA ASP A 93 -9.81 12.86 -12.55
C ASP A 93 -10.42 12.76 -13.96
N LYS A 94 -10.93 13.88 -14.47
CA LYS A 94 -11.56 13.99 -15.79
C LYS A 94 -10.62 13.56 -16.92
N ARG A 95 -9.30 13.70 -16.75
CA ARG A 95 -8.28 13.26 -17.72
C ARG A 95 -8.31 11.76 -17.96
N TYR A 96 -8.73 10.98 -16.96
CA TYR A 96 -8.76 9.53 -16.99
C TYR A 96 -10.19 8.95 -17.05
N ALA A 97 -11.20 9.77 -17.30
CA ALA A 97 -12.61 9.36 -17.27
C ALA A 97 -12.94 8.21 -18.25
N LYS A 98 -12.22 8.13 -19.38
CA LYS A 98 -12.38 7.08 -20.40
C LYS A 98 -11.56 5.81 -20.12
N MET A 99 -10.65 5.84 -19.15
CA MET A 99 -9.82 4.68 -18.83
C MET A 99 -10.61 3.63 -18.06
N SER A 100 -10.30 2.36 -18.31
CA SER A 100 -10.93 1.27 -17.57
C SER A 100 -10.52 1.31 -16.09
N VAL A 101 -11.23 0.58 -15.23
CA VAL A 101 -10.86 0.51 -13.81
C VAL A 101 -9.57 -0.31 -13.65
N GLU A 102 -9.35 -1.23 -14.57
CA GLU A 102 -8.21 -2.11 -14.71
C GLU A 102 -6.95 -1.31 -15.06
N ASP A 103 -7.01 -0.44 -16.08
CA ASP A 103 -5.87 0.42 -16.44
C ASP A 103 -5.47 1.33 -15.27
N ILE A 104 -6.46 1.88 -14.56
CA ILE A 104 -6.21 2.72 -13.37
C ILE A 104 -5.54 1.91 -12.25
N SER A 105 -5.91 0.64 -12.10
CA SER A 105 -5.28 -0.24 -11.11
C SER A 105 -3.81 -0.50 -11.43
N GLU A 106 -3.48 -0.68 -12.70
CA GLU A 106 -2.10 -0.87 -13.17
C GLU A 106 -1.27 0.40 -12.98
N MET A 107 -1.82 1.58 -13.33
CA MET A 107 -1.19 2.89 -13.11
C MET A 107 -0.93 3.21 -11.63
N ALA A 108 -1.80 2.70 -10.75
CA ALA A 108 -1.64 2.80 -9.31
C ALA A 108 -0.64 1.77 -8.74
N GLY A 109 -0.12 0.84 -9.55
CA GLY A 109 0.91 -0.13 -9.20
C GLY A 109 0.40 -1.48 -8.72
N PHE A 110 -0.87 -1.83 -8.94
CA PHE A 110 -1.36 -3.18 -8.62
C PHE A 110 -0.98 -4.17 -9.73
N SER A 111 -0.45 -5.32 -9.33
CA SER A 111 -0.12 -6.43 -10.25
C SER A 111 -1.34 -7.24 -10.70
N THR A 112 -2.42 -7.23 -9.90
CA THR A 112 -3.64 -8.00 -10.21
C THR A 112 -4.91 -7.24 -9.83
N ARG A 113 -5.95 -7.43 -10.65
CA ARG A 113 -7.31 -6.91 -10.40
C ARG A 113 -7.85 -7.36 -9.05
N GLN A 114 -7.65 -8.63 -8.69
CA GLN A 114 -8.16 -9.23 -7.46
C GLN A 114 -7.57 -8.51 -6.24
N SER A 115 -6.26 -8.26 -6.24
CA SER A 115 -5.59 -7.51 -5.18
C SER A 115 -6.11 -6.08 -5.08
N PHE A 116 -6.26 -5.39 -6.23
CA PHE A 116 -6.79 -4.04 -6.26
C PHE A 116 -8.19 -3.95 -5.65
N TYR A 117 -9.14 -4.74 -6.15
CA TYR A 117 -10.51 -4.71 -5.66
C TYR A 117 -10.61 -5.08 -4.18
N ALA A 118 -9.84 -6.07 -3.73
CA ALA A 118 -9.83 -6.48 -2.32
C ALA A 118 -9.29 -5.37 -1.39
N ASN A 119 -8.16 -4.74 -1.74
CA ASN A 119 -7.59 -3.66 -0.91
C ASN A 119 -8.45 -2.39 -0.96
N PHE A 120 -8.98 -2.04 -2.13
CA PHE A 120 -9.88 -0.89 -2.29
C PHE A 120 -11.15 -1.06 -1.45
N TYR A 121 -11.81 -2.22 -1.55
CA TYR A 121 -13.00 -2.53 -0.77
C TYR A 121 -12.71 -2.63 0.73
N LYS A 122 -11.60 -3.28 1.13
CA LYS A 122 -11.16 -3.36 2.54
C LYS A 122 -11.03 -1.96 3.14
N ARG A 123 -10.58 -0.99 2.36
CA ARG A 123 -10.30 0.37 2.83
C ARG A 123 -11.50 1.30 2.80
N LEU A 124 -12.36 1.20 1.79
CA LEU A 124 -13.44 2.17 1.56
C LEU A 124 -14.85 1.59 1.70
N GLY A 125 -14.99 0.26 1.80
CA GLY A 125 -16.29 -0.41 1.89
C GLY A 125 -17.10 -0.45 0.58
N ILE A 126 -16.58 0.14 -0.50
CA ILE A 126 -17.21 0.17 -1.83
C ILE A 126 -16.23 -0.24 -2.92
N THR A 127 -16.75 -0.62 -4.08
CA THR A 127 -15.91 -1.03 -5.22
C THR A 127 -15.33 0.21 -5.94
N PRO A 128 -14.19 0.07 -6.64
CA PRO A 128 -13.61 1.16 -7.45
C PRO A 128 -14.60 1.75 -8.47
N ARG A 129 -15.47 0.91 -9.04
CA ARG A 129 -16.51 1.34 -9.99
C ARG A 129 -17.58 2.19 -9.30
N GLN A 130 -18.05 1.77 -8.12
CA GLN A 130 -19.00 2.56 -7.33
C GLN A 130 -18.38 3.90 -6.93
N TYR A 131 -17.15 3.88 -6.42
CA TYR A 131 -16.41 5.09 -6.05
C TYR A 131 -16.32 6.08 -7.21
N ARG A 132 -15.97 5.60 -8.42
CA ARG A 132 -15.96 6.43 -9.63
C ARG A 132 -17.34 7.03 -9.89
N LEU A 133 -18.42 6.24 -9.91
CA LEU A 133 -19.77 6.74 -10.21
C LEU A 133 -20.23 7.81 -9.20
N GLU A 134 -20.02 7.57 -7.91
CA GLU A 134 -20.41 8.49 -6.83
C GLU A 134 -19.67 9.83 -6.91
N HIS A 135 -18.40 9.82 -7.30
CA HIS A 135 -17.54 11.00 -7.28
C HIS A 135 -17.36 11.68 -8.64
N SER A 136 -17.80 11.05 -9.74
CA SER A 136 -17.78 11.66 -11.08
C SER A 136 -18.98 12.57 -11.35
N GLN A 137 -20.10 12.36 -10.64
CA GLN A 137 -21.37 13.07 -10.85
C GLN A 137 -21.55 14.29 -9.94
N HIS A 138 -20.54 14.62 -9.13
CA HIS A 138 -20.54 15.80 -8.26
C HIS A 138 -19.42 16.75 -8.68
N LYS A 139 -19.56 17.37 -9.86
CA LYS A 139 -18.86 18.61 -10.24
C LYS A 139 -19.42 19.23 -11.52
#